data_AF-A0A4Q6F1H1-F1
#
_entry.id   AF-A0A4Q6F1H1-F1
#
_cell.length_a   1.000
_cell.length_b   1.000
_cell.length_c   1.000
_cell.angle_alpha   90.00
_cell.angle_beta   90.00
_cell.angle_gamma   90.00
#
_symmetry.space_group_name_H-M   'P 1'
#
loop_
_entity.id
_entity.type
_entity.pdbx_description
1 polymer ?
#
loop_
_entity_poly.entity_id
_entity_poly.type
_entity_poly.pdbx_seq_one_letter_code
_entity_poly.pdbx_strand_id
1 'polypeptide(L)'
;MEWLSMMHTNENKPFKKTRLSVEASRGWIDTDVNKLAGKTLPTGQRYPDQISAVGVVIAQPITQIFANRSRLNAEEKLTESSKNQIVAEGNDAKLQGAEAYIAALKAIRFLAISKESQELISRQKKDANLLKDSGKLATLDYSRFELAVSEANTLVSDAEAQLQVASDNLHEVLGIPNEQPIQLTDLKNFAQSAAAPSQERAELQGATLRVEALESQLKAQRVEYWPQVNAFARYSRDFAAKDVNVNFAGLNVNIPKEDFRDQMSYGFNLQWDIWDWGTRSGRSAEIGTQVSKARIQHDALASRLRLESSRADA
;
A
#
# COMPACT_ATOMS: atom_id res chain seq x y z
N MET A 1 13.83 -29.04 5.20
CA MET A 1 12.79 -28.00 5.39
C MET A 1 13.15 -26.82 4.50
N GLU A 2 12.93 -26.97 3.20
CA GLU A 2 13.25 -25.96 2.18
C GLU A 2 12.16 -26.03 1.11
N TRP A 3 11.00 -25.46 1.40
CA TRP A 3 9.91 -25.21 0.44
C TRP A 3 9.07 -24.06 0.98
N LEU A 4 9.62 -22.84 1.03
CA LEU A 4 8.88 -21.64 1.44
C LEU A 4 9.52 -20.33 0.96
N SER A 5 9.94 -20.26 -0.31
CA SER A 5 10.42 -19.01 -0.91
C SER A 5 10.08 -18.85 -2.41
N MET A 6 8.87 -19.28 -2.81
CA MET A 6 8.36 -19.01 -4.16
C MET A 6 6.86 -18.69 -4.12
N MET A 7 6.47 -17.67 -3.36
CA MET A 7 5.18 -17.01 -3.56
C MET A 7 5.34 -15.56 -3.13
N HIS A 8 5.48 -14.66 -4.11
CA HIS A 8 4.84 -13.34 -4.18
C HIS A 8 5.48 -12.49 -5.30
N THR A 9 5.36 -12.97 -6.53
CA THR A 9 5.29 -12.11 -7.72
C THR A 9 4.14 -12.61 -8.56
N ASN A 10 2.93 -12.50 -7.99
CA ASN A 10 1.72 -12.63 -8.79
C ASN A 10 1.60 -11.31 -9.57
N GLU A 11 2.24 -11.29 -10.74
CA GLU A 11 2.15 -10.25 -11.75
C GLU A 11 0.70 -10.25 -12.27
N ASN A 12 -0.20 -9.73 -11.44
CA ASN A 12 -1.63 -9.71 -11.71
C ASN A 12 -1.90 -8.55 -12.67
N LYS A 13 -1.47 -8.72 -13.93
CA LYS A 13 -1.91 -7.89 -15.04
C LYS A 13 -3.44 -7.92 -14.98
N PRO A 14 -4.10 -6.78 -14.79
CA PRO A 14 -5.55 -6.75 -14.64
C PRO A 14 -6.17 -7.13 -15.99
N PHE A 15 -6.43 -8.44 -16.11
CA PHE A 15 -7.10 -9.05 -17.23
C PHE A 15 -8.40 -8.29 -17.50
N LYS A 16 -8.63 -7.99 -18.78
CA LYS A 16 -9.96 -7.73 -19.36
C LYS A 16 -10.92 -8.72 -18.72
N LYS A 17 -11.72 -8.30 -17.72
CA LYS A 17 -12.69 -9.18 -17.07
C LYS A 17 -13.89 -9.38 -18.00
N THR A 18 -13.67 -10.12 -19.09
CA THR A 18 -14.70 -11.00 -19.61
C THR A 18 -15.04 -11.93 -18.46
N ARG A 19 -16.23 -11.76 -17.89
CA ARG A 19 -16.67 -12.65 -16.82
C ARG A 19 -17.19 -13.90 -17.51
N LEU A 20 -16.35 -14.93 -17.51
CA LEU A 20 -16.76 -16.28 -17.83
C LEU A 20 -17.27 -16.90 -16.54
N SER A 21 -18.55 -17.24 -16.49
CA SER A 21 -19.13 -18.00 -15.40
C SER A 21 -19.71 -19.30 -15.93
N VAL A 22 -19.42 -20.38 -15.22
CA VAL A 22 -20.06 -21.67 -15.44
C VAL A 22 -21.09 -21.83 -14.34
N GLU A 23 -22.33 -22.07 -14.74
CA GLU A 23 -23.44 -22.27 -13.83
C GLU A 23 -23.94 -23.71 -14.00
N ALA A 24 -23.92 -24.48 -12.91
CA ALA A 24 -24.55 -25.80 -12.86
C ALA A 24 -25.67 -25.74 -11.83
N SER A 25 -26.88 -26.11 -12.23
CA SER A 25 -28.05 -26.09 -11.35
C SER A 25 -28.81 -27.41 -11.47
N ARG A 26 -29.19 -27.96 -10.32
CA ARG A 26 -30.05 -29.13 -10.21
C ARG A 26 -31.15 -28.83 -9.21
N GLY A 27 -32.39 -28.82 -9.68
CA GLY A 27 -33.57 -28.54 -8.87
C GLY A 27 -34.64 -29.61 -9.07
N TRP A 28 -35.36 -29.89 -8.00
CA TRP A 28 -36.55 -30.75 -8.00
C TRP A 28 -37.76 -29.89 -7.69
N ILE A 29 -38.84 -30.09 -8.42
CA ILE A 29 -40.11 -29.42 -8.14
C ILE A 29 -40.97 -30.41 -7.37
N ASP A 30 -41.40 -30.02 -6.17
CA ASP A 30 -42.28 -30.81 -5.33
C ASP A 30 -43.64 -30.99 -6.02
N THR A 31 -43.94 -32.23 -6.38
CA THR A 31 -45.14 -32.63 -7.10
C THR A 31 -46.41 -32.55 -6.23
N ASP A 32 -46.26 -32.49 -4.90
CA ASP A 32 -47.37 -32.41 -3.96
C ASP A 32 -47.91 -30.96 -3.87
N VAL A 33 -47.02 -29.97 -4.04
CA VAL A 33 -47.37 -28.54 -4.05
C VAL A 33 -47.72 -28.06 -5.45
N ASN A 34 -46.92 -28.43 -6.46
CA ASN A 34 -47.18 -28.04 -7.84
C ASN A 34 -47.68 -29.23 -8.67
N LYS A 35 -49.00 -29.44 -8.65
CA LYS A 35 -49.69 -30.56 -9.32
C LYS A 35 -49.52 -30.62 -10.84
N LEU A 36 -48.93 -29.58 -11.43
CA LEU A 36 -48.60 -29.49 -12.85
C LEU A 36 -47.19 -30.04 -13.13
N ALA A 37 -46.30 -30.12 -12.13
CA ALA A 37 -44.96 -30.68 -12.27
C ALA A 37 -45.00 -32.10 -12.86
N GLY A 38 -44.23 -32.32 -13.93
CA GLY A 38 -44.21 -33.58 -14.68
C GLY A 38 -45.33 -33.75 -15.71
N LYS A 39 -46.36 -32.88 -15.72
CA LYS A 39 -47.52 -32.97 -16.63
C LYS A 39 -47.36 -32.06 -17.86
N THR A 40 -47.90 -32.52 -18.98
CA THR A 40 -48.02 -31.74 -20.22
C THR A 40 -49.38 -31.07 -20.27
N LEU A 41 -49.39 -29.73 -20.35
CA LEU A 41 -50.63 -28.95 -20.53
C LEU A 41 -51.23 -29.18 -21.92
N PRO A 42 -52.54 -28.94 -22.11
CA PRO A 42 -53.20 -28.96 -23.42
C PRO A 42 -52.62 -27.96 -24.43
N THR A 43 -51.89 -26.95 -23.96
CA THR A 43 -51.14 -25.98 -24.78
C THR A 43 -49.79 -26.51 -25.28
N GLY A 44 -49.42 -27.72 -24.89
CA GLY A 44 -48.16 -28.35 -25.26
C GLY A 44 -46.96 -28.01 -24.36
N GLN A 45 -47.13 -27.14 -23.37
CA GLN A 45 -46.08 -26.88 -22.37
C GLN A 45 -46.03 -28.00 -21.33
N ARG A 46 -44.89 -28.69 -21.23
CA ARG A 46 -44.61 -29.61 -20.11
C ARG A 46 -43.98 -28.84 -18.97
N TYR A 47 -44.54 -28.96 -17.78
CA TYR A 47 -43.88 -28.46 -16.57
C TYR A 47 -42.83 -29.48 -16.13
N PRO A 48 -41.55 -29.09 -16.00
CA PRO A 48 -40.50 -30.01 -15.58
C PRO A 48 -40.75 -30.49 -14.14
N ASP A 49 -40.51 -31.77 -13.90
CA ASP A 49 -40.44 -32.42 -12.57
C ASP A 49 -39.01 -32.41 -12.00
N GLN A 50 -38.02 -32.32 -12.90
CA GLN A 50 -36.60 -32.14 -12.59
C GLN A 50 -36.03 -31.10 -13.55
N ILE A 51 -35.20 -30.20 -13.04
CA ILE A 51 -34.45 -29.23 -13.83
C ILE A 51 -32.98 -29.56 -13.60
N SER A 52 -32.26 -30.00 -14.64
CA SER A 52 -30.83 -30.32 -14.56
C SER A 52 -30.12 -29.60 -15.69
N ALA A 53 -29.75 -28.34 -15.47
CA ALA A 53 -29.14 -27.52 -16.49
C ALA A 53 -27.67 -27.23 -16.18
N VAL A 54 -26.82 -27.37 -17.19
CA VAL A 54 -25.45 -26.82 -17.18
C VAL A 54 -25.39 -25.71 -18.20
N GLY A 55 -24.90 -24.54 -17.79
CA GLY A 55 -24.75 -23.40 -18.67
C GLY A 55 -23.38 -22.73 -18.55
N VAL A 56 -22.97 -22.14 -19.66
CA VAL A 56 -21.81 -21.25 -19.77
C VAL A 56 -22.35 -19.87 -20.13
N VAL A 57 -21.97 -18.86 -19.33
CA VAL A 57 -22.30 -17.46 -19.59
C VAL A 57 -21.02 -16.69 -19.82
N ILE A 58 -20.98 -15.97 -20.94
CA ILE A 58 -19.94 -15.03 -21.30
C ILE A 58 -20.56 -13.64 -21.23
N ALA A 59 -20.06 -12.79 -20.35
CA ALA A 59 -20.49 -11.39 -20.26
C ALA A 59 -19.31 -10.44 -20.53
N GLN A 60 -19.54 -9.48 -21.43
CA GLN A 60 -18.59 -8.44 -21.78
C GLN A 60 -19.21 -7.05 -21.56
N PRO A 61 -18.76 -6.29 -20.55
CA PRO A 61 -19.32 -4.98 -20.28
C PRO A 61 -18.66 -3.93 -21.19
N ILE A 62 -19.31 -3.58 -22.29
CA ILE A 62 -18.74 -2.77 -23.39
C ILE A 62 -18.39 -1.37 -22.90
N THR A 63 -19.32 -0.69 -22.24
CA THR A 63 -19.12 0.70 -21.76
C THR A 63 -18.11 0.76 -20.62
N GLN A 64 -18.08 -0.26 -19.77
CA GLN A 64 -17.10 -0.37 -18.69
C GLN A 64 -15.67 -0.59 -19.21
N ILE A 65 -15.44 -0.95 -20.48
CA ILE A 65 -14.09 -1.03 -21.04
C ILE A 65 -13.37 0.33 -20.93
N PHE A 66 -14.10 1.44 -21.15
CA PHE A 66 -13.54 2.80 -21.04
C PHE A 66 -13.22 3.17 -19.58
N ALA A 67 -14.11 2.82 -18.66
CA ALA A 67 -13.88 3.00 -17.22
C ALA A 67 -12.70 2.16 -16.75
N ASN A 68 -12.65 0.90 -17.17
CA ASN A 68 -11.59 -0.03 -16.83
C ASN A 68 -10.24 0.45 -17.36
N ARG A 69 -10.14 0.92 -18.62
CA ARG A 69 -8.90 1.51 -19.14
C ARG A 69 -8.40 2.68 -18.27
N SER A 70 -9.30 3.55 -17.85
CA SER A 70 -8.94 4.68 -16.98
C SER A 70 -8.52 4.22 -15.58
N ARG A 71 -9.15 3.16 -15.04
CA ARG A 71 -8.71 2.50 -13.80
C ARG A 71 -7.35 1.83 -13.97
N LEU A 72 -7.07 1.18 -15.09
CA LEU A 72 -5.76 0.57 -15.36
C LEU A 72 -4.65 1.61 -15.35
N ASN A 73 -4.88 2.74 -16.04
CA ASN A 73 -3.94 3.85 -16.03
C ASN A 73 -3.76 4.43 -14.61
N ALA A 74 -4.81 4.42 -13.78
CA ALA A 74 -4.69 4.83 -12.38
C ALA A 74 -3.82 3.86 -11.58
N GLU A 75 -4.05 2.55 -11.70
CA GLU A 75 -3.28 1.50 -11.02
C GLU A 75 -1.80 1.48 -11.44
N GLU A 76 -1.52 1.68 -12.73
CA GLU A 76 -0.15 1.78 -13.26
C GLU A 76 0.59 2.95 -12.60
N LYS A 77 -0.04 4.13 -12.57
CA LYS A 77 0.53 5.32 -11.94
C LYS A 77 0.66 5.18 -10.42
N LEU A 78 -0.27 4.51 -9.74
CA LEU A 78 -0.13 4.18 -8.31
C LEU A 78 1.03 3.23 -8.07
N THR A 79 1.24 2.27 -8.97
CA THR A 79 2.36 1.32 -8.88
C THR A 79 3.69 2.05 -9.05
N GLU A 80 3.81 2.94 -10.04
CA GLU A 80 4.99 3.77 -10.23
C GLU A 80 5.21 4.74 -9.06
N SER A 81 4.14 5.36 -8.55
CA SER A 81 4.17 6.20 -7.36
C SER A 81 4.72 5.43 -6.14
N SER A 82 4.28 4.18 -5.96
CA SER A 82 4.75 3.31 -4.88
C SER A 82 6.22 2.95 -5.03
N LYS A 83 6.69 2.69 -6.26
CA LYS A 83 8.13 2.45 -6.53
C LYS A 83 8.97 3.67 -6.14
N ASN A 84 8.51 4.87 -6.50
CA ASN A 84 9.18 6.10 -6.14
C ASN A 84 9.15 6.37 -4.63
N GLN A 85 8.07 5.98 -3.95
CA GLN A 85 7.97 6.07 -2.50
C GLN A 85 8.97 5.12 -1.81
N ILE A 86 9.19 3.92 -2.34
CA ILE A 86 10.23 3.00 -1.83
C ILE A 86 11.63 3.60 -1.98
N VAL A 87 11.91 4.25 -3.11
CA VAL A 87 13.21 4.93 -3.31
C VAL A 87 13.39 6.08 -2.34
N ALA A 88 12.35 6.88 -2.12
CA ALA A 88 12.34 7.96 -1.14
C ALA A 88 12.58 7.47 0.28
N GLU A 89 11.81 6.47 0.72
CA GLU A 89 11.92 5.87 2.05
C GLU A 89 13.30 5.21 2.26
N GLY A 90 13.87 4.62 1.20
CA GLY A 90 15.24 4.12 1.23
C GLY A 90 16.30 5.23 1.37
N ASN A 91 16.05 6.43 0.87
CA ASN A 91 16.94 7.58 1.09
C ASN A 91 16.77 8.16 2.50
N ASP A 92 15.55 8.24 3.01
CA ASP A 92 15.28 8.65 4.39
C ASP A 92 15.92 7.69 5.40
N ALA A 93 15.82 6.39 5.18
CA ALA A 93 16.48 5.37 6.02
C ALA A 93 18.01 5.52 6.01
N LYS A 94 18.62 5.82 4.84
CA LYS A 94 20.05 6.12 4.74
C LYS A 94 20.44 7.39 5.51
N LEU A 95 19.61 8.43 5.42
CA LEU A 95 19.83 9.68 6.14
C LEU A 95 19.75 9.45 7.66
N GLN A 96 18.70 8.79 8.13
CA GLN A 96 18.54 8.43 9.54
C GLN A 96 19.71 7.59 10.05
N GLY A 97 20.15 6.60 9.27
CA GLY A 97 21.34 5.80 9.59
C GLY A 97 22.61 6.64 9.69
N ALA A 98 22.82 7.58 8.76
CA ALA A 98 23.96 8.49 8.80
C ALA A 98 23.92 9.44 10.00
N GLU A 99 22.75 9.98 10.33
CA GLU A 99 22.55 10.85 11.50
C GLU A 99 22.82 10.11 12.81
N ALA A 100 22.27 8.90 12.97
CA ALA A 100 22.53 8.05 14.12
C ALA A 100 24.02 7.69 14.24
N TYR A 101 24.67 7.40 13.12
CA TYR A 101 26.11 7.12 13.08
C TYR A 101 26.95 8.32 13.53
N ILE A 102 26.65 9.52 13.03
CA ILE A 102 27.32 10.76 13.45
C ILE A 102 27.06 11.06 14.92
N ALA A 103 25.83 10.84 15.41
CA ALA A 103 25.49 11.04 16.81
C ALA A 103 26.29 10.10 17.74
N ALA A 104 26.44 8.83 17.36
CA ALA A 104 27.26 7.87 18.09
C ALA A 104 28.76 8.28 18.10
N LEU A 105 29.31 8.71 16.95
CA LEU A 105 30.67 9.23 16.89
C LEU A 105 30.87 10.47 17.79
N LYS A 106 29.91 11.40 17.80
CA LYS A 106 29.95 12.57 18.69
C LYS A 106 29.95 12.15 20.16
N ALA A 107 29.13 11.17 20.54
CA ALA A 107 29.08 10.67 21.91
C ALA A 107 30.40 9.99 22.33
N ILE A 108 31.03 9.21 21.45
CA ILE A 108 32.36 8.63 21.68
C ILE A 108 33.40 9.73 21.96
N ARG A 109 33.41 10.77 21.12
CA ARG A 109 34.34 11.89 21.28
C ARG A 109 34.07 12.69 22.55
N PHE A 110 32.80 12.91 22.88
CA PHE A 110 32.41 13.59 24.12
C PHE A 110 32.85 12.81 25.36
N LEU A 111 32.73 11.49 25.37
CA LEU A 111 33.23 10.63 26.44
C LEU A 111 34.76 10.71 26.57
N ALA A 112 35.49 10.65 25.45
CA ALA A 112 36.94 10.77 25.45
C ALA A 112 37.40 12.11 26.07
N ILE A 113 36.81 13.22 25.63
CA ILE A 113 37.10 14.57 26.15
C ILE A 113 36.76 14.66 27.65
N SER A 114 35.63 14.08 28.07
CA SER A 114 35.21 14.08 29.47
C SER A 114 36.17 13.31 30.36
N LYS A 115 36.68 12.16 29.90
CA LYS A 115 37.69 11.35 30.62
C LYS A 115 39.03 12.08 30.72
N GLU A 116 39.50 12.71 29.64
CA GLU A 116 40.72 13.53 29.66
C GLU A 116 40.59 14.72 30.62
N SER A 117 39.43 15.37 30.66
CA SER A 117 39.14 16.46 31.60
C SER A 117 39.14 15.99 33.05
N GLN A 118 38.49 14.86 33.34
CA GLN A 118 38.46 14.25 34.67
C GLN A 118 39.86 13.85 35.15
N GLU A 119 40.70 13.32 34.26
CA GLU A 119 42.09 13.02 34.58
C GLU A 119 42.89 14.29 34.91
N LEU A 120 42.76 15.35 34.11
CA LEU A 120 43.43 16.63 34.35
C LEU A 120 43.03 17.24 35.70
N ILE A 121 41.73 17.31 36.00
CA ILE A 121 41.20 17.86 37.26
C ILE A 121 41.66 16.99 38.45
N SER A 122 41.71 15.67 38.28
CA SER A 122 42.23 14.76 39.31
C SER A 122 43.72 14.98 39.59
N ARG A 123 44.53 15.29 38.57
CA ARG A 123 45.94 15.68 38.76
C ARG A 123 46.04 17.02 39.51
N GLN A 124 45.23 18.01 39.14
CA GLN A 124 45.18 19.29 39.85
C GLN A 124 44.79 19.14 41.32
N LYS A 125 43.83 18.26 41.65
CA LYS A 125 43.49 17.93 43.05
C LYS A 125 44.68 17.35 43.81
N LYS A 126 45.47 16.46 43.18
CA LYS A 126 46.67 15.89 43.81
C LYS A 126 47.70 16.98 44.12
N ASP A 127 47.94 17.89 43.18
CA ASP A 127 48.86 19.02 43.40
C ASP A 127 48.35 19.96 44.51
N ALA A 128 47.03 20.24 44.53
CA ALA A 128 46.39 21.02 45.58
C ALA A 128 46.50 20.35 46.96
N ASN A 129 46.46 19.01 47.03
CA ASN A 129 46.65 18.27 48.28
C ASN A 129 48.06 18.50 48.85
N LEU A 130 49.10 18.44 48.01
CA LEU A 130 50.48 18.69 48.43
C LEU A 130 50.67 20.13 48.96
N LEU A 131 50.00 21.10 48.33
CA LEU A 131 50.01 22.49 48.81
C LEU A 131 49.27 22.67 50.13
N LYS A 132 48.15 21.97 50.33
CA LYS A 132 47.41 21.96 51.60
C LYS A 132 48.26 21.33 52.72
N ASP A 133 48.88 20.19 52.46
CA ASP A 133 49.70 19.46 53.43
C ASP A 133 50.94 20.26 53.86
N SER A 134 51.47 21.11 52.96
CA SER A 134 52.55 22.06 53.28
C SER A 134 52.07 23.38 53.92
N GLY A 135 50.78 23.51 54.21
CA GLY A 135 50.17 24.70 54.82
C GLY A 135 50.04 25.91 53.87
N LYS A 136 50.26 25.71 52.56
CA LYS A 136 50.27 26.78 51.54
C LYS A 136 48.92 26.98 50.85
N LEU A 137 47.94 26.10 51.08
CA LEU A 137 46.59 26.19 50.51
C LEU A 137 45.53 26.12 51.62
N ALA A 138 44.54 27.01 51.57
CA ALA A 138 43.44 27.00 52.51
C ALA A 138 42.53 25.77 52.30
N THR A 139 41.91 25.28 53.38
CA THR A 139 40.98 24.14 53.31
C THR A 139 39.79 24.42 52.39
N LEU A 140 39.28 25.65 52.38
CA LEU A 140 38.19 26.06 51.49
C LEU A 140 38.57 25.92 50.00
N ASP A 141 39.78 26.34 49.63
CA ASP A 141 40.25 26.24 48.26
C ASP A 141 40.51 24.79 47.85
N TYR A 142 40.99 23.96 48.77
CA TYR A 142 41.06 22.50 48.55
C TYR A 142 39.67 21.89 48.29
N SER A 143 38.66 22.25 49.08
CA SER A 143 37.28 21.76 48.89
C SER A 143 36.70 22.11 47.52
N ARG A 144 37.12 23.23 46.90
CA ARG A 144 36.74 23.56 45.52
C ARG A 144 37.31 22.57 44.50
N PHE A 145 38.54 22.10 44.69
CA PHE A 145 39.10 21.03 43.85
C PHE A 145 38.39 19.69 44.07
N GLU A 146 37.92 19.40 45.29
CA GLU A 146 37.10 18.20 45.53
C GLU A 146 35.76 18.27 44.81
N LEU A 147 35.09 19.44 44.87
CA LEU A 147 33.87 19.69 44.13
C LEU A 147 34.09 19.53 42.62
N ALA A 148 35.15 20.12 42.07
CA ALA A 148 35.48 20.01 40.65
C ALA A 148 35.72 18.55 40.21
N VAL A 149 36.38 17.73 41.03
CA VAL A 149 36.52 16.28 40.75
C VAL A 149 35.16 15.58 40.76
N SER A 150 34.28 15.93 41.72
CA SER A 150 32.93 15.36 41.78
C SER A 150 32.12 15.72 40.54
N GLU A 151 32.15 16.98 40.11
CA GLU A 151 31.49 17.46 38.89
C GLU A 151 32.05 16.78 37.64
N ALA A 152 33.37 16.60 37.56
CA ALA A 152 34.00 15.88 36.45
C ALA A 152 33.60 14.40 36.40
N ASN A 153 33.43 13.75 37.55
CA ASN A 153 32.93 12.37 37.61
C ASN A 153 31.48 12.28 37.10
N THR A 154 30.63 13.21 37.50
CA THR A 154 29.24 13.29 36.99
C THR A 154 29.24 13.48 35.47
N LEU A 155 30.10 14.36 34.94
CA LEU A 155 30.19 14.59 33.49
C LEU A 155 30.61 13.33 32.73
N VAL A 156 31.54 12.53 33.27
CA VAL A 156 31.92 11.23 32.68
C VAL A 156 30.74 10.27 32.69
N SER A 157 30.02 10.14 33.80
CA SER A 157 28.83 9.29 33.88
C SER A 157 27.73 9.71 32.90
N ASP A 158 27.50 11.01 32.74
CA ASP A 158 26.55 11.55 31.76
C ASP A 158 27.00 11.24 30.33
N ALA A 159 28.29 11.37 30.03
CA ALA A 159 28.85 11.04 28.72
C ALA A 159 28.76 9.54 28.41
N GLU A 160 28.92 8.66 29.40
CA GLU A 160 28.72 7.21 29.26
C GLU A 160 27.26 6.87 28.95
N ALA A 161 26.32 7.50 29.67
CA ALA A 161 24.89 7.34 29.40
C ALA A 161 24.51 7.84 28.00
N GLN A 162 25.04 8.99 27.57
CA GLN A 162 24.82 9.51 26.21
C GLN A 162 25.36 8.58 25.13
N LEU A 163 26.54 8.00 25.35
CA LEU A 163 27.10 7.01 24.43
C LEU A 163 26.21 5.77 24.34
N GLN A 164 25.71 5.28 25.47
CA GLN A 164 24.79 4.14 25.49
C GLN A 164 23.52 4.43 24.68
N VAL A 165 22.87 5.58 24.93
CA VAL A 165 21.66 5.98 24.18
C VAL A 165 21.94 6.13 22.69
N ALA A 166 23.05 6.77 22.31
CA ALA A 166 23.41 6.95 20.91
C ALA A 166 23.74 5.61 20.21
N SER A 167 24.37 4.69 20.94
CA SER A 167 24.63 3.33 20.47
C SER A 167 23.34 2.54 20.29
N ASP A 168 22.44 2.55 21.26
CA ASP A 168 21.16 1.84 21.19
C ASP A 168 20.31 2.35 20.02
N ASN A 169 20.24 3.66 19.83
CA ASN A 169 19.56 4.26 18.68
C ASN A 169 20.19 3.85 17.34
N LEU A 170 21.53 3.74 17.27
CA LEU A 170 22.21 3.27 16.06
C LEU A 170 21.86 1.79 15.76
N HIS A 171 21.79 0.94 16.78
CA HIS A 171 21.39 -0.47 16.61
C HIS A 171 19.95 -0.58 16.13
N GLU A 172 19.05 0.22 16.71
CA GLU A 172 17.63 0.29 16.31
C GLU A 172 17.48 0.68 14.84
N VAL A 173 18.15 1.76 14.41
CA VAL A 173 18.08 2.25 13.02
C VAL A 173 18.69 1.27 12.03
N LEU A 174 19.74 0.53 12.42
CA LEU A 174 20.35 -0.50 11.57
C LEU A 174 19.61 -1.84 11.59
N GLY A 175 18.64 -2.03 12.49
CA GLY A 175 17.93 -3.29 12.69
C GLY A 175 18.83 -4.43 13.19
N ILE A 176 19.91 -4.09 13.91
CA ILE A 176 20.87 -5.05 14.45
C ILE A 176 20.58 -5.25 15.95
N PRO A 177 20.66 -6.48 16.49
CA PRO A 177 20.54 -6.69 17.94
C PRO A 177 21.60 -5.91 18.73
N ASN A 178 21.21 -5.30 19.85
CA ASN A 178 22.09 -4.48 20.71
C ASN A 178 23.32 -5.22 21.26
N GLU A 179 23.32 -6.55 21.21
CA GLU A 179 24.40 -7.41 21.70
C GLU A 179 25.57 -7.52 20.71
N GLN A 180 25.39 -7.07 19.47
CA GLN A 180 26.42 -7.18 18.44
C GLN A 180 27.35 -5.95 18.47
N PRO A 181 28.66 -6.12 18.71
CA PRO A 181 29.56 -4.97 18.82
C PRO A 181 29.77 -4.28 17.47
N ILE A 182 29.44 -2.99 17.39
CA ILE A 182 29.69 -2.14 16.23
C ILE A 182 30.99 -1.35 16.45
N GLN A 183 31.98 -1.53 15.58
CA GLN A 183 33.20 -0.72 15.58
C GLN A 183 33.02 0.50 14.68
N LEU A 184 32.92 1.68 15.29
CA LEU A 184 32.80 2.94 14.56
C LEU A 184 34.19 3.45 14.17
N THR A 185 34.35 3.79 12.89
CA THR A 185 35.60 4.36 12.34
C THR A 185 35.42 5.87 12.15
N ASP A 186 36.50 6.63 12.31
CA ASP A 186 36.46 8.08 12.11
C ASP A 186 36.12 8.44 10.65
N LEU A 187 35.27 9.46 10.47
CA LEU A 187 34.89 9.95 9.15
C LEU A 187 36.03 10.76 8.54
N LYS A 188 36.84 10.15 7.68
CA LYS A 188 37.82 10.86 6.85
C LYS A 188 37.17 11.24 5.51
N ASN A 189 37.05 12.54 5.27
CA ASN A 189 36.56 13.18 4.04
C ASN A 189 35.07 12.96 3.72
N PHE A 190 34.24 13.95 4.05
CA PHE A 190 32.96 14.13 3.35
C PHE A 190 33.27 14.67 1.95
N ALA A 191 33.10 13.84 0.92
CA ALA A 191 32.95 14.38 -0.43
C ALA A 191 31.59 15.07 -0.47
N GLN A 192 31.59 16.37 -0.77
CA GLN A 192 30.37 17.15 -0.94
C GLN A 192 29.65 16.61 -2.17
N SER A 193 28.63 15.78 -1.95
CA SER A 193 27.80 15.25 -3.03
C SER A 193 26.96 16.40 -3.56
N ALA A 194 27.01 16.64 -4.86
CA ALA A 194 26.17 17.65 -5.51
C ALA A 194 24.70 17.28 -5.26
N ALA A 195 23.95 18.18 -4.63
CA ALA A 195 22.52 17.99 -4.39
C ALA A 195 21.82 17.76 -5.74
N ALA A 196 21.10 16.65 -5.88
CA ALA A 196 20.28 16.42 -7.05
C ALA A 196 19.23 17.54 -7.18
N PRO A 197 18.97 18.05 -8.39
CA PRO A 197 17.98 19.10 -8.60
C PRO A 197 16.60 18.66 -8.09
N SER A 198 15.89 19.57 -7.41
CA SER A 198 14.63 19.28 -6.70
C SER A 198 13.53 18.59 -7.54
N GLN A 199 13.57 18.75 -8.87
CA GLN A 199 12.63 18.13 -9.81
C GLN A 199 12.89 16.64 -10.07
N GLU A 200 14.08 16.14 -9.76
CA GLU A 200 14.46 14.73 -9.92
C GLU A 200 14.25 13.90 -8.64
N ARG A 201 13.75 14.52 -7.56
CA ARG A 201 13.50 13.79 -6.31
C ARG A 201 12.36 12.80 -6.46
N ALA A 202 12.62 11.55 -6.07
CA ALA A 202 11.66 10.45 -6.16
C ALA A 202 10.34 10.75 -5.42
N GLU A 203 10.40 11.46 -4.28
CA GLU A 203 9.20 11.88 -3.52
C GLU A 203 8.24 12.74 -4.35
N LEU A 204 8.78 13.72 -5.09
CA LEU A 204 7.98 14.64 -5.90
C LEU A 204 7.37 13.93 -7.12
N GLN A 205 8.15 13.06 -7.76
CA GLN A 205 7.66 12.22 -8.86
C GLN A 205 6.56 11.26 -8.37
N GLY A 206 6.75 10.64 -7.19
CA GLY A 206 5.75 9.80 -6.56
C GLY A 206 4.45 10.55 -6.27
N ALA A 207 4.53 11.77 -5.72
CA ALA A 207 3.36 12.62 -5.49
C ALA A 207 2.66 13.04 -6.80
N THR A 208 3.42 13.36 -7.85
CA THR A 208 2.88 13.70 -9.19
C THR A 208 2.06 12.54 -9.75
N LEU A 209 2.65 11.33 -9.78
CA LEU A 209 1.98 10.13 -10.28
C LEU A 209 0.72 9.80 -9.49
N ARG A 210 0.70 10.08 -8.18
CA ARG A 210 -0.48 9.92 -7.34
C ARG A 210 -1.62 10.87 -7.72
N VAL A 211 -1.31 12.13 -8.02
CA VAL A 211 -2.31 13.10 -8.52
C VAL A 211 -2.88 12.60 -9.84
N GLU A 212 -2.02 12.19 -10.77
CA GLU A 212 -2.44 11.71 -12.08
C GLU A 212 -3.25 10.40 -12.03
N ALA A 213 -2.98 9.54 -11.05
CA ALA A 213 -3.78 8.35 -10.78
C ALA A 213 -5.20 8.71 -10.36
N LEU A 214 -5.35 9.64 -9.40
CA LEU A 214 -6.66 10.11 -8.94
C LEU A 214 -7.44 10.82 -10.06
N GLU A 215 -6.77 11.57 -10.93
CA GLU A 215 -7.39 12.14 -12.12
C GLU A 215 -7.90 11.07 -13.10
N SER A 216 -7.15 9.98 -13.26
CA SER A 216 -7.55 8.85 -14.09
C SER A 216 -8.74 8.09 -13.47
N GLN A 217 -8.78 7.99 -12.13
CA GLN A 217 -9.92 7.46 -11.40
C GLN A 217 -11.16 8.36 -11.55
N LEU A 218 -10.99 9.69 -11.53
CA LEU A 218 -12.07 10.63 -11.80
C LEU A 218 -12.64 10.45 -13.21
N LYS A 219 -11.78 10.24 -14.21
CA LYS A 219 -12.20 9.91 -15.59
C LYS A 219 -12.99 8.60 -15.63
N ALA A 220 -12.57 7.57 -14.89
CA ALA A 220 -13.32 6.33 -14.78
C ALA A 220 -14.71 6.55 -14.16
N GLN A 221 -14.81 7.39 -13.12
CA GLN A 221 -16.09 7.73 -12.49
C GLN A 221 -17.03 8.46 -13.46
N ARG A 222 -16.51 9.31 -14.35
CA ARG A 222 -17.32 10.02 -15.34
C ARG A 222 -18.00 9.08 -16.34
N VAL A 223 -17.48 7.88 -16.56
CA VAL A 223 -18.11 6.87 -17.42
C VAL A 223 -19.43 6.35 -16.81
N GLU A 224 -19.65 6.51 -15.50
CA GLU A 224 -20.92 6.15 -14.86
C GLU A 224 -22.11 7.03 -15.30
N TYR A 225 -21.85 8.21 -15.87
CA TYR A 225 -22.90 9.05 -16.47
C TYR A 225 -23.37 8.53 -17.83
N TRP A 226 -22.61 7.63 -18.45
CA TRP A 226 -22.95 7.04 -19.74
C TRP A 226 -23.93 5.88 -19.57
N PRO A 227 -24.76 5.60 -20.59
CA PRO A 227 -25.54 4.37 -20.61
C PRO A 227 -24.58 3.18 -20.50
N GLN A 228 -24.97 2.19 -19.68
CA GLN A 228 -24.21 0.97 -19.48
C GLN A 228 -24.69 -0.09 -20.47
N VAL A 229 -23.78 -0.56 -21.31
CA VAL A 229 -24.06 -1.57 -22.34
C VAL A 229 -23.25 -2.82 -22.03
N ASN A 230 -23.94 -3.93 -21.84
CA ASN A 230 -23.34 -5.24 -21.60
C ASN A 230 -23.75 -6.19 -22.72
N ALA A 231 -22.78 -6.83 -23.37
CA ALA A 231 -23.04 -7.97 -24.24
C ALA A 231 -23.02 -9.25 -23.40
N PHE A 232 -23.95 -10.16 -23.66
CA PHE A 232 -23.91 -11.49 -23.07
C PHE A 232 -24.19 -12.57 -24.11
N ALA A 233 -23.59 -13.72 -23.90
CA ALA A 233 -23.91 -14.96 -24.59
C ALA A 233 -24.01 -16.07 -23.54
N ARG A 234 -25.13 -16.78 -23.54
CA ARG A 234 -25.41 -17.91 -22.65
C ARG A 234 -25.70 -19.13 -23.50
N TYR A 235 -24.97 -20.18 -23.26
CA TYR A 235 -25.29 -21.52 -23.74
C TYR A 235 -25.70 -22.35 -22.53
N SER A 236 -26.85 -23.02 -22.58
CA SER A 236 -27.30 -23.93 -21.53
C SER A 236 -27.87 -25.20 -22.13
N ARG A 237 -27.49 -26.33 -21.54
CA ARG A 237 -28.02 -27.65 -21.88
C ARG A 237 -28.84 -28.18 -20.71
N ASP A 238 -30.09 -28.55 -20.98
CA ASP A 238 -30.98 -29.19 -20.03
C ASP A 238 -30.94 -30.72 -20.19
N PHE A 239 -30.32 -31.41 -19.23
CA PHE A 239 -30.19 -32.86 -19.23
C PHE A 239 -31.47 -33.59 -18.78
N ALA A 240 -32.47 -32.87 -18.28
CA ALA A 240 -33.77 -33.44 -17.89
C ALA A 240 -34.82 -33.37 -19.02
N ALA A 241 -34.46 -32.82 -20.19
CA ALA A 241 -35.32 -32.71 -21.36
C ALA A 241 -35.77 -34.10 -21.88
N LYS A 242 -37.08 -34.31 -22.01
CA LYS A 242 -37.70 -35.50 -22.65
C LYS A 242 -38.69 -35.04 -23.70
N ASP A 243 -38.90 -35.85 -24.73
CA ASP A 243 -39.80 -35.59 -25.86
C ASP A 243 -41.17 -35.07 -25.39
N VAL A 244 -41.66 -34.04 -26.07
CA VAL A 244 -42.92 -33.39 -25.72
C VAL A 244 -43.93 -33.68 -26.82
N ASN A 245 -45.00 -34.38 -26.45
CA ASN A 245 -46.17 -34.54 -27.30
C ASN A 245 -47.17 -33.42 -27.01
N VAL A 246 -47.39 -32.56 -27.99
CA VAL A 246 -48.36 -31.46 -27.90
C VAL A 246 -49.58 -31.79 -28.75
N ASN A 247 -50.77 -31.73 -28.16
CA ASN A 247 -52.02 -31.84 -28.90
C ASN A 247 -52.55 -30.43 -29.14
N PHE A 248 -52.32 -29.89 -30.34
CA PHE A 248 -52.80 -28.58 -30.72
C PHE A 248 -53.89 -28.74 -31.78
N ALA A 249 -55.11 -28.29 -31.46
CA ALA A 249 -56.26 -28.32 -32.37
C ALA A 249 -56.55 -29.71 -33.00
N GLY A 250 -56.35 -30.80 -32.25
CA GLY A 250 -56.61 -32.17 -32.72
C GLY A 250 -55.47 -32.79 -33.55
N LEU A 251 -54.38 -32.06 -33.75
CA LEU A 251 -53.15 -32.57 -34.38
C LEU A 251 -52.13 -32.88 -33.28
N ASN A 252 -51.66 -34.13 -33.26
CA ASN A 252 -50.56 -34.55 -32.40
C ASN A 252 -49.25 -34.17 -33.08
N VAL A 253 -48.55 -33.18 -32.52
CA VAL A 253 -47.20 -32.80 -32.96
C VAL A 253 -46.20 -33.31 -31.93
N ASN A 254 -45.25 -34.13 -32.38
CA ASN A 254 -44.15 -34.62 -31.55
C ASN A 254 -42.94 -33.70 -31.74
N ILE A 255 -42.52 -33.03 -30.67
CA ILE A 255 -41.31 -32.21 -30.67
C ILE A 255 -40.20 -33.04 -30.01
N PRO A 256 -39.17 -33.45 -30.75
CA PRO A 256 -38.08 -34.25 -30.21
C PRO A 256 -37.26 -33.45 -29.20
N LYS A 257 -36.77 -34.12 -28.14
CA LYS A 257 -35.92 -33.52 -27.10
C LYS A 257 -34.70 -32.77 -27.64
N GLU A 258 -34.21 -33.17 -28.81
CA GLU A 258 -33.01 -32.61 -29.44
C GLU A 258 -33.20 -31.14 -29.84
N ASP A 259 -34.44 -30.72 -30.12
CA ASP A 259 -34.75 -29.37 -30.60
C ASP A 259 -34.76 -28.32 -29.49
N PHE A 260 -34.89 -28.73 -28.22
CA PHE A 260 -34.99 -27.80 -27.07
C PHE A 260 -34.06 -28.11 -25.90
N ARG A 261 -33.30 -29.21 -25.99
CA ARG A 261 -32.28 -29.59 -24.99
C ARG A 261 -31.15 -28.58 -24.91
N ASP A 262 -30.77 -27.99 -26.04
CA ASP A 262 -29.69 -27.02 -26.14
C ASP A 262 -30.27 -25.63 -26.39
N GLN A 263 -30.03 -24.69 -25.49
CA GLN A 263 -30.51 -23.32 -25.57
C GLN A 263 -29.32 -22.36 -25.65
N MET A 264 -29.25 -21.58 -26.71
CA MET A 264 -28.28 -20.49 -26.86
C MET A 264 -29.04 -19.17 -26.91
N SER A 265 -28.69 -18.25 -26.02
CA SER A 265 -29.21 -16.88 -26.01
C SER A 265 -28.04 -15.91 -26.05
N TYR A 266 -28.15 -14.87 -26.87
CA TYR A 266 -27.20 -13.78 -26.91
C TYR A 266 -27.97 -12.47 -26.99
N GLY A 267 -27.40 -11.41 -26.44
CA GLY A 267 -28.08 -10.13 -26.42
C GLY A 267 -27.22 -9.02 -25.85
N PHE A 268 -27.78 -7.82 -25.95
CA PHE A 268 -27.24 -6.63 -25.33
C PHE A 268 -28.21 -6.17 -24.24
N ASN A 269 -27.68 -5.85 -23.08
CA ASN A 269 -28.41 -5.21 -22.00
C ASN A 269 -27.96 -3.74 -21.92
N LEU A 270 -28.91 -2.84 -22.13
CA LEU A 270 -28.74 -1.40 -21.96
C LEU A 270 -29.39 -0.98 -20.65
N GLN A 271 -28.59 -0.46 -19.72
CA GLN A 271 -29.07 0.14 -18.48
C GLN A 271 -28.61 1.59 -18.42
N TRP A 272 -29.54 2.53 -18.23
CA TRP A 272 -29.20 3.93 -18.07
C TRP A 272 -30.00 4.56 -16.94
N ASP A 273 -29.29 4.93 -15.88
CA ASP A 273 -29.91 5.64 -14.75
C ASP A 273 -30.04 7.12 -15.13
N ILE A 274 -31.22 7.52 -15.61
CA ILE A 274 -31.46 8.90 -16.02
C ILE A 274 -31.51 9.84 -14.80
N TRP A 275 -31.96 9.33 -13.66
CA TRP A 275 -32.08 10.08 -12.42
C TRP A 275 -31.67 9.25 -11.21
N ASP A 276 -30.78 9.80 -10.39
CA ASP A 276 -30.14 9.13 -9.25
C ASP A 276 -30.05 10.03 -8.02
N TRP A 277 -30.88 11.08 -7.94
CA TRP A 277 -30.92 12.07 -6.84
C TRP A 277 -29.55 12.67 -6.47
N GLY A 278 -28.65 12.80 -7.44
CA GLY A 278 -27.31 13.38 -7.24
C GLY A 278 -26.29 12.42 -6.61
N THR A 279 -26.58 11.14 -6.43
CA THR A 279 -25.63 10.18 -5.84
C THR A 279 -24.33 10.05 -6.65
N ARG A 280 -24.37 10.04 -7.99
CA ARG A 280 -23.19 10.09 -8.86
C ARG A 280 -22.44 11.41 -8.78
N SER A 281 -23.16 12.52 -8.63
CA SER A 281 -22.55 13.84 -8.45
C SER A 281 -21.75 13.91 -7.16
N GLY A 282 -22.29 13.33 -6.07
CA GLY A 282 -21.60 13.21 -4.78
C GLY A 282 -20.31 12.39 -4.88
N ARG A 283 -20.37 11.20 -5.49
CA ARG A 283 -19.18 10.35 -5.70
C ARG A 283 -18.12 11.01 -6.59
N SER A 284 -18.56 11.71 -7.64
CA SER A 284 -17.64 12.44 -8.52
C SER A 284 -17.01 13.63 -7.82
N ALA A 285 -17.77 14.35 -7.00
CA ALA A 285 -17.28 15.45 -6.19
C ALA A 285 -16.29 14.95 -5.14
N GLU A 286 -16.55 13.82 -4.49
CA GLU A 286 -15.65 13.19 -3.52
C GLU A 286 -14.28 12.89 -4.14
N ILE A 287 -14.24 12.18 -5.28
CA ILE A 287 -12.98 11.91 -5.99
C ILE A 287 -12.33 13.22 -6.43
N GLY A 288 -13.12 14.21 -6.88
CA GLY A 288 -12.63 15.56 -7.18
C GLY A 288 -11.94 16.23 -5.98
N THR A 289 -12.51 16.12 -4.77
CA THR A 289 -11.87 16.64 -3.57
C THR A 289 -10.59 15.89 -3.22
N GLN A 290 -10.53 14.57 -3.47
CA GLN A 290 -9.31 13.79 -3.28
C GLN A 290 -8.20 14.26 -4.24
N VAL A 291 -8.53 14.54 -5.50
CA VAL A 291 -7.59 15.13 -6.47
C VAL A 291 -7.09 16.49 -5.98
N SER A 292 -7.99 17.37 -5.54
CA SER A 292 -7.61 18.69 -5.00
C SER A 292 -6.70 18.56 -3.77
N LYS A 293 -7.02 17.66 -2.84
CA LYS A 293 -6.18 17.38 -1.66
C LYS A 293 -4.80 16.87 -2.06
N ALA A 294 -4.72 15.94 -3.02
CA ALA A 294 -3.45 15.41 -3.50
C ALA A 294 -2.60 16.48 -4.18
N ARG A 295 -3.22 17.40 -4.95
CA ARG A 295 -2.51 18.56 -5.54
C ARG A 295 -1.96 19.49 -4.47
N ILE A 296 -2.75 19.82 -3.44
CA ILE A 296 -2.28 20.65 -2.33
C ILE A 296 -1.11 19.97 -1.60
N GLN A 297 -1.18 18.66 -1.37
CA GLN A 297 -0.08 17.89 -0.77
C GLN A 297 1.18 17.91 -1.64
N HIS A 298 1.03 17.74 -2.96
CA HIS A 298 2.12 17.86 -3.91
C HIS A 298 2.78 19.24 -3.87
N ASP A 299 2.00 20.32 -3.88
CA ASP A 299 2.52 21.69 -3.89
C ASP A 299 3.20 22.05 -2.56
N ALA A 300 2.65 21.56 -1.44
CA ALA A 300 3.26 21.69 -0.13
C ALA A 300 4.60 20.94 -0.05
N LEU A 301 4.68 19.73 -0.60
CA LEU A 301 5.92 18.95 -0.69
C LEU A 301 6.97 19.67 -1.54
N ALA A 302 6.59 20.15 -2.73
CA ALA A 302 7.48 20.92 -3.60
C ALA A 302 8.03 22.18 -2.90
N SER A 303 7.18 22.88 -2.14
CA SER A 303 7.58 24.06 -1.36
C SER A 303 8.56 23.70 -0.24
N ARG A 304 8.30 22.60 0.49
CA ARG A 304 9.19 22.09 1.54
C ARG A 304 10.57 21.73 0.98
N LEU A 305 10.62 21.02 -0.15
CA LEU A 305 11.87 20.60 -0.79
C LEU A 305 12.71 21.81 -1.24
N ARG A 306 12.07 22.89 -1.73
CA ARG A 306 12.77 24.14 -2.05
C ARG A 306 13.37 24.82 -0.83
N LEU A 307 12.66 24.79 0.31
CA LEU A 307 13.18 25.34 1.55
C LEU A 307 14.36 24.52 2.07
N GLU A 308 14.29 23.20 1.98
CA GLU A 308 15.37 22.30 2.38
C GLU A 308 16.64 22.51 1.53
N SER A 309 16.51 22.60 0.20
CA SER A 309 17.66 22.90 -0.65
C SER A 309 18.27 24.27 -0.32
N SER A 310 17.42 25.29 -0.08
CA SER A 310 17.93 26.61 0.30
C SER A 310 18.65 26.66 1.65
N ARG A 311 18.30 25.74 2.57
CA ARG A 311 18.98 25.61 3.87
C ARG A 311 20.27 24.78 3.78
N ALA A 312 20.33 23.84 2.84
CA ALA A 312 21.53 23.03 2.62
C ALA A 312 22.65 23.83 1.92
N ASP A 313 22.29 24.85 1.13
CA ASP A 313 23.22 25.73 0.42
C ASP A 313 23.77 26.90 1.29
N ALA A 314 23.20 27.13 2.48
CA ALA A 314 23.55 28.22 3.40
C ALA A 314 24.50 27.75 4.52
#